data_AF-A0A963ZA46-F1
#
_entry.id   AF-A0A963ZA46-F1
#
_cell.length_a   1.000
_cell.length_b   1.000
_cell.length_c   1.000
_cell.angle_alpha   90.00
_cell.angle_beta   90.00
_cell.angle_gamma   90.00
#
_symmetry.space_group_name_H-M   'P 1'
#
loop_
_entity.id
_entity.type
_entity.pdbx_description
1 polymer ?
#
loop_
_entity_poly.entity_id
_entity_poly.type
_entity_poly.pdbx_seq_one_letter_code
_entity_poly.pdbx_strand_id
1 'polypeptide(L)'
;MKRILLLSCFLVSVSFYAQNNVGINTNTPDSSAILHLESSDKGFLLPRLSITERNNIVNPATGLVIYNVTDSIIEQYNGVCWIPSYSKDCSDCSVDYSFGQSNYQINRANALSINIPFAVTSSNQSGLTLSVLHDFSEESSVIMNLDSLNSTGNVALDIQTSVFEDAGSHTVTFFSGCGSSVGIHSIVIDVSACDEVLISADQMNFDVSADPAVSGNNCVVVIIEENVGIRSIEDTIPAFTTGTLTNTNLGILNYGYVYGDGGDAPLLMGEDADNGGDAIFLTCNTEIRNHGMIYGGGGAGLTVGAFESLDIGGVITICLAIGAGGGGGMPDGQGGLSSSGGSCSTVIGFWQQGNSAGPEYDDFEGAAVSRTEAFNIPTPIVSGTIVVTANSGGGGDFGEDGTTSSQPIDFTGSQLSVSISIPFIGNVTIPIPIGPLLNPIANSINGSFNTSLTGVGGYAIRHNGNLVNIPDDNYQTYWIRGMVGN
;
A
#
# COMPACT_ATOMS: atom_id res chain seq x y z
N MET A 1 90.96 -23.36 67.81
CA MET A 1 89.56 -23.12 68.22
C MET A 1 88.77 -22.17 67.29
N LYS A 2 89.38 -21.39 66.37
CA LYS A 2 88.64 -20.50 65.46
C LYS A 2 88.06 -21.14 64.17
N ARG A 3 88.52 -22.32 63.75
CA ARG A 3 88.03 -22.99 62.52
C ARG A 3 86.79 -23.86 62.71
N ILE A 4 86.52 -24.32 63.93
CA ILE A 4 85.33 -25.14 64.24
C ILE A 4 84.08 -24.25 64.41
N LEU A 5 84.25 -22.98 64.79
CA LEU A 5 83.15 -22.02 64.92
C LEU A 5 82.58 -21.57 63.55
N LEU A 6 83.40 -21.59 62.49
CA LEU A 6 82.99 -21.19 61.13
C LEU A 6 82.18 -22.29 60.41
N LEU A 7 82.38 -23.57 60.75
CA LEU A 7 81.61 -24.68 60.17
C LEU A 7 80.23 -24.83 60.80
N SER A 8 80.08 -24.41 62.07
CA SER A 8 78.80 -24.38 62.78
C SER A 8 77.84 -23.29 62.27
N CYS A 9 78.35 -22.25 61.62
CA CYS A 9 77.54 -21.12 61.16
C CYS A 9 76.97 -21.31 59.73
N PHE A 10 77.46 -22.31 58.99
CA PHE A 10 77.00 -22.62 57.61
C PHE A 10 75.88 -23.67 57.56
N LEU A 11 75.57 -24.33 58.69
CA LEU A 11 74.54 -25.37 58.78
C LEU A 11 73.15 -24.85 59.20
N VAL A 12 72.98 -23.53 59.39
CA VAL A 12 71.74 -22.93 59.95
C VAL A 12 70.93 -22.14 58.90
N SER A 13 71.30 -22.17 57.63
CA SER A 13 70.54 -21.53 56.54
C SER A 13 69.54 -22.45 55.82
N VAL A 14 69.23 -23.64 56.36
CA VAL A 14 68.15 -24.47 55.83
C VAL A 14 66.82 -23.87 56.28
N SER A 15 66.16 -23.15 55.39
CA SER A 15 64.80 -22.69 55.62
C SER A 15 63.90 -23.92 55.72
N PHE A 16 63.49 -24.28 56.93
CA PHE A 16 62.43 -25.25 57.13
C PHE A 16 61.12 -24.63 56.64
N TYR A 17 60.73 -24.89 55.39
CA TYR A 17 59.38 -24.62 54.90
C TYR A 17 58.42 -25.63 55.53
N ALA A 18 58.16 -25.48 56.82
CA ALA A 18 57.07 -26.20 57.45
C ALA A 18 55.77 -25.46 57.09
N GLN A 19 55.08 -25.98 56.05
CA GLN A 19 53.69 -25.70 55.67
C GLN A 19 53.47 -24.52 54.71
N ASN A 20 53.61 -24.76 53.39
CA ASN A 20 53.08 -23.85 52.36
C ASN A 20 51.56 -24.01 52.17
N ASN A 21 50.96 -25.10 52.68
CA ASN A 21 49.54 -25.39 52.65
C ASN A 21 49.15 -26.27 53.86
N VAL A 22 47.86 -26.31 54.16
CA VAL A 22 47.26 -27.13 55.22
C VAL A 22 46.64 -28.36 54.59
N GLY A 23 47.19 -29.53 54.88
CA GLY A 23 46.54 -30.82 54.60
C GLY A 23 45.88 -31.36 55.86
N ILE A 24 44.62 -31.73 55.79
CA ILE A 24 43.99 -32.56 56.82
C ILE A 24 43.77 -33.94 56.24
N ASN A 25 44.42 -34.92 56.86
CA ASN A 25 44.38 -36.34 56.48
C ASN A 25 45.01 -36.63 55.09
N THR A 26 45.90 -35.75 54.62
CA THR A 26 46.78 -35.96 53.46
C THR A 26 48.17 -35.37 53.73
N ASN A 27 49.23 -36.09 53.36
CA ASN A 27 50.62 -35.64 53.56
C ASN A 27 51.17 -34.90 52.34
N THR A 28 50.42 -34.89 51.23
CA THR A 28 50.76 -34.22 49.97
C THR A 28 49.59 -33.34 49.57
N PRO A 29 49.33 -32.23 50.29
CA PRO A 29 48.22 -31.35 49.95
C PRO A 29 48.46 -30.76 48.56
N ASP A 30 47.40 -30.58 47.78
CA ASP A 30 47.52 -30.10 46.41
C ASP A 30 48.27 -28.76 46.39
N SER A 31 49.25 -28.62 45.50
CA SER A 31 50.07 -27.42 45.42
C SER A 31 49.29 -26.13 45.11
N SER A 32 48.09 -26.26 44.53
CA SER A 32 47.17 -25.15 44.26
C SER A 32 46.25 -24.82 45.44
N ALA A 33 46.19 -25.65 46.49
CA ALA A 33 45.28 -25.50 47.61
C ALA A 33 46.00 -24.97 48.86
N ILE A 34 45.44 -23.94 49.50
CA ILE A 34 45.86 -23.52 50.85
C ILE A 34 45.32 -24.49 51.91
N LEU A 35 44.17 -25.11 51.66
CA LEU A 35 43.56 -26.15 52.51
C LEU A 35 43.11 -27.34 51.64
N HIS A 36 43.63 -28.54 51.90
CA HIS A 36 43.20 -29.80 51.27
C HIS A 36 42.69 -30.76 52.35
N LEU A 37 41.44 -31.20 52.23
CA LEU A 37 40.80 -32.18 53.10
C LEU A 37 40.63 -33.50 52.32
N GLU A 38 41.22 -34.59 52.78
CA GLU A 38 41.10 -35.91 52.13
C GLU A 38 40.45 -36.92 53.10
N SER A 39 39.34 -37.55 52.72
CA SER A 39 38.70 -38.60 53.52
C SER A 39 37.84 -39.49 52.63
N SER A 40 37.77 -40.78 52.97
CA SER A 40 36.89 -41.75 52.30
C SER A 40 35.52 -41.90 52.98
N ASP A 41 35.34 -41.36 54.19
CA ASP A 41 34.17 -41.59 55.05
C ASP A 41 33.63 -40.31 55.74
N LYS A 42 34.26 -39.16 55.54
CA LYS A 42 33.88 -37.85 56.11
C LYS A 42 33.84 -36.78 55.03
N GLY A 43 32.99 -35.78 55.22
CA GLY A 43 32.87 -34.61 54.33
C GLY A 43 33.26 -33.30 55.02
N PHE A 44 33.29 -32.22 54.24
CA PHE A 44 33.44 -30.86 54.77
C PHE A 44 32.07 -30.29 55.12
N LEU A 45 31.87 -29.99 56.41
CA LEU A 45 30.63 -29.37 56.89
C LEU A 45 30.80 -27.85 56.94
N LEU A 46 30.24 -27.16 55.95
CA LEU A 46 30.16 -25.70 55.91
C LEU A 46 29.38 -25.14 57.11
N PRO A 47 29.61 -23.88 57.52
CA PRO A 47 28.75 -23.20 58.48
C PRO A 47 27.28 -23.29 58.05
N ARG A 48 26.44 -23.83 58.93
CA ARG A 48 25.03 -24.09 58.67
C ARG A 48 24.18 -22.99 59.28
N LEU A 49 23.58 -22.15 58.45
CA LEU A 49 22.82 -20.99 58.89
C LEU A 49 21.43 -21.00 58.26
N SER A 50 20.42 -20.60 59.02
CA SER A 50 19.12 -20.22 58.46
C SER A 50 19.25 -18.90 57.69
N ILE A 51 18.24 -18.56 56.87
CA ILE A 51 18.18 -17.25 56.19
C ILE A 51 18.36 -16.09 57.18
N THR A 52 17.73 -16.17 58.36
CA THR A 52 17.82 -15.14 59.40
C THR A 52 19.23 -14.99 59.93
N GLU A 53 19.89 -16.11 60.27
CA GLU A 53 21.26 -16.09 60.80
C GLU A 53 22.27 -15.62 59.75
N ARG A 54 22.11 -16.06 58.49
CA ARG A 54 22.91 -15.61 57.35
C ARG A 54 22.77 -14.11 57.12
N ASN A 55 21.55 -13.57 57.14
CA ASN A 55 21.29 -12.14 56.93
C ASN A 55 21.80 -11.28 58.09
N ASN A 56 22.03 -11.86 59.27
CA ASN A 56 22.63 -11.18 60.42
C ASN A 56 24.17 -11.08 60.35
N ILE A 57 24.82 -11.68 59.35
CA ILE A 57 26.26 -11.51 59.14
C ILE A 57 26.53 -10.07 58.68
N VAL A 58 27.18 -9.28 59.54
CA VAL A 58 27.57 -7.90 59.22
C VAL A 58 28.83 -7.91 58.36
N ASN A 59 28.79 -7.21 57.21
CA ASN A 59 29.90 -7.12 56.25
C ASN A 59 30.47 -8.50 55.84
N PRO A 60 29.66 -9.41 55.26
CA PRO A 60 30.16 -10.71 54.82
C PRO A 60 31.28 -10.53 53.78
N ALA A 61 32.33 -11.33 53.89
CA ALA A 61 33.44 -11.27 52.95
C ALA A 61 33.01 -11.82 51.57
N THR A 62 33.46 -11.18 50.49
CA THR A 62 33.31 -11.74 49.13
C THR A 62 33.97 -13.12 49.06
N GLY A 63 33.23 -14.11 48.57
CA GLY A 63 33.64 -15.51 48.53
C GLY A 63 33.34 -16.30 49.81
N LEU A 64 32.66 -15.72 50.81
CA LEU A 64 32.19 -16.46 51.99
C LEU A 64 31.16 -17.51 51.57
N VAL A 65 31.39 -18.77 51.95
CA VAL A 65 30.53 -19.92 51.60
C VAL A 65 29.85 -20.48 52.84
N ILE A 66 28.54 -20.72 52.76
CA ILE A 66 27.73 -21.33 53.83
C ILE A 66 26.81 -22.42 53.26
N TYR A 67 26.23 -23.23 54.15
CA TYR A 67 25.07 -24.07 53.82
C TYR A 67 23.81 -23.45 54.44
N ASN A 68 22.90 -22.96 53.59
CA ASN A 68 21.62 -22.42 54.02
C ASN A 68 20.69 -23.60 54.38
N VAL A 69 20.36 -23.76 55.66
CA VAL A 69 19.51 -24.87 56.13
C VAL A 69 18.03 -24.65 55.88
N THR A 70 17.60 -23.42 55.58
CA THR A 70 16.21 -23.13 55.22
C THR A 70 15.91 -23.63 53.81
N ASP A 71 16.81 -23.35 52.86
CA ASP A 71 16.63 -23.71 51.45
C ASP A 71 17.40 -24.98 51.04
N SER A 72 18.14 -25.57 51.98
CA SER A 72 18.95 -26.78 51.79
C SER A 72 20.00 -26.67 50.67
N ILE A 73 20.55 -25.47 50.46
CA ILE A 73 21.49 -25.16 49.37
C ILE A 73 22.78 -24.52 49.89
N ILE A 74 23.88 -24.73 49.17
CA ILE A 74 25.12 -23.98 49.41
C ILE A 74 24.95 -22.58 48.82
N GLU A 75 25.42 -21.56 49.53
CA GLU A 75 25.39 -20.17 49.06
C GLU A 75 26.77 -19.52 49.20
N GLN A 76 27.09 -18.65 48.25
CA GLN A 76 28.29 -17.81 48.29
C GLN A 76 27.91 -16.32 48.30
N TYR A 77 28.64 -15.50 49.05
CA TYR A 77 28.48 -14.06 48.98
C TYR A 77 29.33 -13.46 47.86
N ASN A 78 28.73 -12.78 46.88
CA ASN A 78 29.47 -12.21 45.74
C ASN A 78 30.02 -10.79 45.98
N GLY A 79 29.88 -10.26 47.20
CA GLY A 79 30.20 -8.86 47.53
C GLY A 79 28.97 -7.93 47.56
N VAL A 80 27.81 -8.40 47.08
CA VAL A 80 26.55 -7.64 47.07
C VAL A 80 25.41 -8.46 47.68
N CYS A 81 25.22 -9.70 47.24
CA CYS A 81 24.16 -10.59 47.69
C CYS A 81 24.64 -12.05 47.83
N TRP A 82 23.83 -12.85 48.52
CA TRP A 82 24.01 -14.30 48.61
C TRP A 82 23.49 -14.95 47.33
N ILE A 83 24.35 -15.72 46.65
CA ILE A 83 24.02 -16.44 45.42
C ILE A 83 23.92 -17.94 45.76
N PRO A 84 22.79 -18.61 45.45
CA PRO A 84 22.69 -20.05 45.54
C PRO A 84 23.63 -20.72 44.52
N SER A 85 24.39 -21.72 44.95
CA SER A 85 25.17 -22.54 44.03
C SER A 85 24.30 -23.71 43.54
N TYR A 86 23.78 -23.58 42.33
CA TYR A 86 23.23 -24.72 41.61
C TYR A 86 24.40 -25.41 40.89
N SER A 87 24.65 -26.68 41.20
CA SER A 87 25.60 -27.47 40.44
C SER A 87 24.97 -27.86 39.11
N LYS A 88 25.49 -27.32 38.01
CA LYS A 88 25.33 -27.97 36.71
C LYS A 88 26.33 -29.11 36.62
N ASP A 89 25.90 -30.28 36.17
CA ASP A 89 26.82 -31.37 35.85
C ASP A 89 27.50 -31.08 34.49
N CYS A 90 28.67 -31.67 34.24
CA CYS A 90 29.32 -31.64 32.93
C CYS A 90 28.44 -32.28 31.83
N SER A 91 27.43 -33.07 32.22
CA SER A 91 26.42 -33.65 31.34
C SER A 91 25.22 -32.72 31.07
N ASP A 92 25.12 -31.58 31.76
CA ASP A 92 24.05 -30.60 31.48
C ASP A 92 24.33 -29.89 30.16
N CYS A 93 23.30 -29.83 29.33
CA CYS A 93 23.39 -29.14 28.06
C CYS A 93 23.31 -27.63 28.26
N SER A 94 24.39 -26.92 27.94
CA SER A 94 24.36 -25.47 27.70
C SER A 94 24.19 -25.22 26.21
N VAL A 95 23.42 -24.20 25.90
CA VAL A 95 23.23 -23.73 24.53
C VAL A 95 23.65 -22.26 24.50
N ASP A 96 24.55 -21.94 23.59
CA ASP A 96 25.01 -20.58 23.36
C ASP A 96 24.62 -20.17 21.94
N TYR A 97 24.20 -18.92 21.81
CA TYR A 97 23.83 -18.31 20.54
C TYR A 97 24.87 -17.26 20.18
N SER A 98 25.40 -17.33 18.96
CA SER A 98 26.39 -16.39 18.44
C SER A 98 25.81 -15.67 17.22
N PHE A 99 25.42 -14.42 17.45
CA PHE A 99 24.96 -13.49 16.41
C PHE A 99 26.14 -12.69 15.86
N GLY A 100 26.07 -12.32 14.57
CA GLY A 100 27.11 -11.51 13.93
C GLY A 100 27.13 -10.05 14.39
N GLN A 101 26.02 -9.57 14.96
CA GLN A 101 25.83 -8.19 15.43
C GLN A 101 25.06 -8.19 16.75
N SER A 102 25.25 -7.13 17.55
CA SER A 102 24.50 -6.94 18.80
C SER A 102 23.10 -6.35 18.55
N ASN A 103 22.93 -5.60 17.47
CA ASN A 103 21.67 -4.97 17.06
C ASN A 103 21.46 -5.23 15.57
N TYR A 104 20.22 -5.52 15.18
CA TYR A 104 19.81 -5.62 13.78
C TYR A 104 18.74 -4.58 13.51
N GLN A 105 18.69 -4.07 12.28
CA GLN A 105 17.72 -3.04 11.91
C GLN A 105 17.00 -3.38 10.61
N ILE A 106 15.68 -3.15 10.61
CA ILE A 106 14.88 -3.13 9.39
C ILE A 106 14.68 -1.67 9.02
N ASN A 107 15.39 -1.24 7.97
CA ASN A 107 15.15 0.06 7.35
C ASN A 107 14.08 -0.10 6.26
N ARG A 108 12.85 0.26 6.62
CA ARG A 108 11.66 0.16 5.77
C ARG A 108 11.73 0.99 4.50
N ALA A 109 12.64 1.97 4.39
CA ALA A 109 12.89 2.66 3.11
C ALA A 109 13.50 1.73 2.06
N ASN A 110 14.31 0.75 2.47
CA ASN A 110 15.07 -0.12 1.57
C ASN A 110 14.46 -1.52 1.45
N ALA A 111 14.04 -2.10 2.57
CA ALA A 111 13.54 -3.47 2.61
C ALA A 111 12.55 -3.64 3.77
N LEU A 112 11.50 -4.41 3.52
CA LEU A 112 10.52 -4.86 4.52
C LEU A 112 10.88 -6.26 5.04
N SER A 113 12.16 -6.62 5.04
CA SER A 113 12.62 -7.92 5.51
C SER A 113 14.08 -7.91 5.93
N ILE A 114 14.47 -8.87 6.76
CA ILE A 114 15.85 -9.14 7.13
C ILE A 114 16.06 -10.65 7.33
N ASN A 115 17.17 -11.16 6.82
CA ASN A 115 17.65 -12.51 7.10
C ASN A 115 18.85 -12.42 8.06
N ILE A 116 18.76 -13.06 9.22
CA ILE A 116 19.75 -13.01 10.29
C ILE A 116 20.34 -14.40 10.49
N PRO A 117 21.53 -14.69 9.93
CA PRO A 117 22.24 -15.92 10.24
C PRO A 117 22.88 -15.87 11.63
N PHE A 118 22.77 -16.96 12.38
CA PHE A 118 23.40 -17.12 13.69
C PHE A 118 23.86 -18.57 13.90
N ALA A 119 24.87 -18.73 14.74
CA ALA A 119 25.35 -20.05 15.14
C ALA A 119 24.77 -20.44 16.50
N VAL A 120 24.36 -21.70 16.61
CA VAL A 120 23.91 -22.32 17.87
C VAL A 120 24.93 -23.38 18.24
N THR A 121 25.58 -23.22 19.39
CA THR A 121 26.55 -24.18 19.91
C THR A 121 25.99 -24.87 21.16
N SER A 122 26.12 -26.19 21.24
CA SER A 122 25.73 -26.96 22.42
C SER A 122 26.93 -27.59 23.11
N SER A 123 26.95 -27.61 24.45
CA SER A 123 28.01 -28.26 25.23
C SER A 123 27.97 -29.79 25.13
N ASN A 124 26.82 -30.36 24.76
CA ASN A 124 26.59 -31.79 24.60
C ASN A 124 25.98 -32.10 23.22
N GLN A 125 26.40 -33.19 22.58
CA GLN A 125 25.95 -33.62 21.23
C GLN A 125 24.55 -34.26 21.25
N SER A 126 23.62 -33.68 21.99
CA SER A 126 22.22 -34.11 22.01
C SER A 126 21.42 -33.28 21.03
N GLY A 127 20.33 -33.85 20.50
CA GLY A 127 19.41 -33.12 19.64
C GLY A 127 18.86 -31.88 20.35
N LEU A 128 18.90 -30.74 19.67
CA LEU A 128 18.32 -29.47 20.06
C LEU A 128 16.96 -29.32 19.38
N THR A 129 15.98 -28.82 20.12
CA THR A 129 14.75 -28.26 19.56
C THR A 129 14.80 -26.74 19.68
N LEU A 130 14.40 -26.03 18.65
CA LEU A 130 14.42 -24.58 18.58
C LEU A 130 13.01 -24.06 18.37
N SER A 131 12.63 -23.03 19.12
CA SER A 131 11.44 -22.24 18.84
C SER A 131 11.72 -20.75 19.04
N VAL A 132 10.87 -19.92 18.45
CA VAL A 132 10.98 -18.46 18.49
C VAL A 132 9.65 -17.86 18.95
N LEU A 133 9.75 -16.80 19.75
CA LEU A 133 8.65 -15.92 20.13
C LEU A 133 9.05 -14.49 19.83
N HIS A 134 8.10 -13.67 19.43
CA HIS A 134 8.32 -12.26 19.09
C HIS A 134 7.14 -11.38 19.48
N ASP A 135 7.35 -10.08 19.44
CA ASP A 135 6.35 -9.02 19.69
C ASP A 135 6.02 -8.18 18.45
N PHE A 136 6.54 -8.55 17.26
CA PHE A 136 6.05 -7.98 15.99
C PHE A 136 4.54 -8.19 15.82
N SER A 137 3.92 -7.30 15.04
CA SER A 137 2.50 -7.38 14.71
C SER A 137 2.11 -8.70 14.03
N GLU A 138 0.81 -9.01 14.01
CA GLU A 138 0.28 -10.24 13.40
C GLU A 138 0.52 -10.33 11.88
N GLU A 139 0.89 -9.22 11.26
CA GLU A 139 1.14 -9.10 9.82
C GLU A 139 2.60 -9.41 9.47
N SER A 140 3.48 -9.38 10.47
CA SER A 140 4.88 -9.74 10.33
C SER A 140 5.08 -11.24 10.52
N SER A 141 5.92 -11.82 9.65
CA SER A 141 6.32 -13.22 9.71
C SER A 141 7.73 -13.34 10.27
N VAL A 142 7.90 -14.13 11.33
CA VAL A 142 9.19 -14.40 11.97
C VAL A 142 9.41 -15.91 11.99
N ILE A 143 10.28 -16.41 11.11
CA ILE A 143 10.46 -17.84 10.86
C ILE A 143 11.93 -18.21 11.01
N MET A 144 12.23 -19.28 11.73
CA MET A 144 13.54 -19.91 11.68
C MET A 144 13.59 -20.94 10.57
N ASN A 145 14.68 -20.95 9.79
CA ASN A 145 14.85 -21.93 8.71
C ASN A 145 15.00 -23.39 9.22
N LEU A 146 15.33 -23.57 10.50
CA LEU A 146 15.48 -24.86 11.17
C LEU A 146 14.84 -24.79 12.57
N ASP A 147 14.12 -25.84 12.91
CA ASP A 147 13.46 -26.04 14.21
C ASP A 147 14.20 -27.05 15.11
N SER A 148 15.26 -27.68 14.59
CA SER A 148 16.04 -28.68 15.30
C SER A 148 17.45 -28.82 14.76
N LEU A 149 18.39 -29.22 15.63
CA LEU A 149 19.79 -29.48 15.29
C LEU A 149 20.25 -30.76 15.98
N ASN A 150 21.16 -31.53 15.36
CA ASN A 150 21.72 -32.73 16.01
C ASN A 150 22.81 -32.41 17.05
N SER A 151 23.41 -31.22 16.97
CA SER A 151 24.38 -30.69 17.93
C SER A 151 24.55 -29.18 17.69
N THR A 152 25.75 -28.73 17.29
CA THR A 152 26.03 -27.37 16.85
C THR A 152 25.66 -27.19 15.38
N GLY A 153 25.12 -26.02 15.02
CA GLY A 153 24.75 -25.72 13.64
C GLY A 153 24.50 -24.23 13.39
N ASN A 154 24.32 -23.90 12.11
CA ASN A 154 23.94 -22.56 11.68
C ASN A 154 22.45 -22.54 11.40
N VAL A 155 21.77 -21.53 11.94
CA VAL A 155 20.36 -21.27 11.77
C VAL A 155 20.23 -19.86 11.20
N ALA A 156 19.14 -19.58 10.50
CA ALA A 156 18.80 -18.23 10.07
C ALA A 156 17.39 -17.90 10.55
N LEU A 157 17.24 -16.66 11.01
CA LEU A 157 15.94 -16.05 11.28
C LEU A 157 15.57 -15.20 10.07
N ASP A 158 14.46 -15.52 9.44
CA ASP A 158 13.83 -14.73 8.38
C ASP A 158 12.69 -13.92 9.00
N ILE A 159 12.82 -12.59 8.95
CA ILE A 159 11.76 -11.66 9.33
C ILE A 159 11.26 -10.98 8.06
N GLN A 160 9.96 -11.06 7.81
CA GLN A 160 9.26 -10.28 6.81
C GLN A 160 8.22 -9.42 7.52
N THR A 161 8.15 -8.14 7.19
CA THR A 161 7.27 -7.17 7.84
C THR A 161 6.53 -6.34 6.80
N SER A 162 5.67 -5.42 7.24
CA SER A 162 4.92 -4.50 6.40
C SER A 162 5.43 -3.07 6.58
N VAL A 163 5.08 -2.20 5.64
CA VAL A 163 5.26 -0.75 5.78
C VAL A 163 4.49 -0.20 6.99
N PHE A 164 3.44 -0.88 7.45
CA PHE A 164 2.61 -0.48 8.59
C PHE A 164 3.06 -1.02 9.95
N GLU A 165 4.18 -1.75 10.04
CA GLU A 165 4.69 -2.24 11.33
C GLU A 165 5.01 -1.08 12.29
N ASP A 166 4.86 -1.31 13.59
CA ASP A 166 5.20 -0.32 14.60
C ASP A 166 6.70 0.04 14.53
N ALA A 167 7.03 1.32 14.67
CA ALA A 167 8.42 1.75 14.74
C ALA A 167 8.98 1.50 16.13
N GLY A 168 10.26 1.10 16.21
CA GLY A 168 10.96 0.93 17.48
C GLY A 168 11.60 -0.44 17.64
N SER A 169 11.85 -0.80 18.88
CA SER A 169 12.61 -2.00 19.24
C SER A 169 11.67 -3.18 19.48
N HIS A 170 11.74 -4.18 18.62
CA HIS A 170 11.02 -5.45 18.75
C HIS A 170 11.94 -6.51 19.36
N THR A 171 11.43 -7.30 20.29
CA THR A 171 12.18 -8.37 20.95
C THR A 171 11.89 -9.70 20.30
N VAL A 172 12.95 -10.38 19.83
CA VAL A 172 12.86 -11.76 19.37
C VAL A 172 13.55 -12.65 20.39
N THR A 173 12.81 -13.61 20.94
CA THR A 173 13.30 -14.55 21.96
C THR A 173 13.33 -15.96 21.40
N PHE A 174 14.52 -16.55 21.46
CA PHE A 174 14.79 -17.91 21.07
C PHE A 174 14.74 -18.82 22.29
N PHE A 175 14.10 -19.97 22.12
CA PHE A 175 14.10 -21.05 23.09
C PHE A 175 14.80 -22.25 22.47
N SER A 176 15.75 -22.82 23.18
CA SER A 176 16.38 -24.10 22.82
C SER A 176 16.08 -25.14 23.88
N GLY A 177 15.39 -26.22 23.51
CA GLY A 177 15.30 -27.42 24.33
C GLY A 177 16.53 -28.29 24.11
N CYS A 178 17.17 -28.73 25.19
CA CYS A 178 18.23 -29.73 25.13
C CYS A 178 18.15 -30.67 26.34
N GLY A 179 17.64 -31.89 26.12
CA GLY A 179 17.32 -32.82 27.19
C GLY A 179 16.26 -32.24 28.14
N SER A 180 16.59 -32.08 29.41
CA SER A 180 15.74 -31.47 30.44
C SER A 180 15.98 -29.97 30.65
N SER A 181 16.89 -29.36 29.87
CA SER A 181 17.25 -27.95 30.00
C SER A 181 16.63 -27.11 28.89
N VAL A 182 16.31 -25.86 29.22
CA VAL A 182 15.87 -24.84 28.26
C VAL A 182 16.88 -23.69 28.28
N GLY A 183 17.45 -23.38 27.12
CA GLY A 183 18.20 -22.16 26.87
C GLY A 183 17.26 -21.06 26.38
N ILE A 184 17.50 -19.83 26.83
CA ILE A 184 16.74 -18.65 26.42
C ILE A 184 17.76 -17.60 25.99
N HIS A 185 17.55 -17.03 24.82
CA HIS A 185 18.34 -15.90 24.33
C HIS A 185 17.41 -14.91 23.65
N SER A 186 17.63 -13.62 23.87
CA SER A 186 16.82 -12.57 23.26
C SER A 186 17.72 -11.61 22.49
N ILE A 187 17.26 -11.21 21.32
CA ILE A 187 17.84 -10.12 20.53
C ILE A 187 16.81 -9.03 20.34
N VAL A 188 17.29 -7.84 20.00
CA VAL A 188 16.46 -6.69 19.65
C VAL A 188 16.63 -6.39 18.17
N ILE A 189 15.51 -6.19 17.48
CA ILE A 189 15.44 -5.74 16.10
C ILE A 189 14.82 -4.34 16.11
N ASP A 190 15.56 -3.34 15.62
CA ASP A 190 15.02 -1.98 15.50
C ASP A 190 14.37 -1.77 14.13
N VAL A 191 13.08 -1.45 14.13
CA VAL A 191 12.32 -1.05 12.95
C VAL A 191 12.36 0.48 12.84
N SER A 192 12.89 0.97 11.71
CA SER A 192 13.00 2.41 11.46
C SER A 192 11.62 3.05 11.30
N ALA A 193 11.40 4.26 11.82
CA ALA A 193 10.15 4.99 11.63
C ALA A 193 9.95 5.44 10.17
N CYS A 194 8.69 5.42 9.72
CA CYS A 194 8.29 6.02 8.46
C CYS A 194 7.82 7.46 8.68
N ASP A 195 7.90 8.25 7.62
CA ASP A 195 7.32 9.58 7.59
C ASP A 195 5.80 9.43 7.49
N GLU A 196 5.06 10.06 8.40
CA GLU A 196 3.61 9.93 8.49
C GLU A 196 2.95 11.18 7.90
N VAL A 197 2.07 10.97 6.91
CA VAL A 197 1.29 12.02 6.24
C VAL A 197 -0.17 11.85 6.61
N LEU A 198 -0.70 12.76 7.41
CA LEU A 198 -2.09 12.74 7.85
C LEU A 198 -2.94 13.72 7.04
N ILE A 199 -3.93 13.19 6.32
CA ILE A 199 -4.88 13.98 5.53
C ILE A 199 -6.22 14.01 6.29
N SER A 200 -6.48 15.14 6.97
CA SER A 200 -7.61 15.34 7.89
C SER A 200 -8.66 16.35 7.39
N ALA A 201 -8.50 16.84 6.16
CA ALA A 201 -9.44 17.76 5.52
C ALA A 201 -9.40 17.59 4.00
N ASP A 202 -10.49 17.90 3.32
CA ASP A 202 -10.63 17.76 1.87
C ASP A 202 -9.45 18.40 1.12
N GLN A 203 -8.94 17.67 0.13
CA GLN A 203 -7.82 18.09 -0.71
C GLN A 203 -8.19 18.00 -2.19
N MET A 204 -7.46 18.77 -3.00
CA MET A 204 -7.49 18.64 -4.45
C MET A 204 -6.09 18.25 -4.93
N ASN A 205 -6.00 17.26 -5.82
CA ASN A 205 -4.76 16.86 -6.51
C ASN A 205 -3.59 16.64 -5.52
N PHE A 206 -3.81 15.85 -4.48
CA PHE A 206 -2.85 15.67 -3.40
C PHE A 206 -1.57 14.98 -3.87
N ASP A 207 -0.43 15.66 -3.74
CA ASP A 207 0.90 15.10 -4.04
C ASP A 207 1.65 14.79 -2.74
N VAL A 208 1.84 13.50 -2.46
CA VAL A 208 2.56 13.01 -1.27
C VAL A 208 3.99 13.56 -1.22
N SER A 209 4.66 13.70 -2.36
CA SER A 209 6.05 14.18 -2.41
C SER A 209 6.20 15.65 -2.07
N ALA A 210 5.10 16.41 -2.11
CA ALA A 210 5.06 17.83 -1.77
C ALA A 210 4.72 18.08 -0.29
N ASP A 211 4.33 17.05 0.47
CA ASP A 211 3.95 17.19 1.86
C ASP A 211 5.16 17.47 2.76
N PRO A 212 5.11 18.46 3.66
CA PRO A 212 6.25 18.83 4.52
C PRO A 212 6.65 17.76 5.53
N ALA A 213 5.79 16.77 5.82
CA ALA A 213 6.13 15.64 6.67
C ALA A 213 7.08 14.65 5.97
N VAL A 214 7.15 14.67 4.64
CA VAL A 214 7.97 13.76 3.85
C VAL A 214 9.41 14.27 3.73
N SER A 215 10.36 13.50 4.24
CA SER A 215 11.78 13.85 4.35
C SER A 215 12.65 12.97 3.44
N GLY A 216 12.72 13.34 2.16
CA GLY A 216 13.52 12.61 1.17
C GLY A 216 12.90 11.27 0.77
N ASN A 217 13.73 10.25 0.56
CA ASN A 217 13.29 8.91 0.11
C ASN A 217 13.22 7.92 1.29
N ASN A 218 12.57 8.29 2.38
CA ASN A 218 12.26 7.38 3.49
C ASN A 218 10.98 6.57 3.18
N CYS A 219 10.67 5.54 3.97
CA CYS A 219 9.33 4.95 3.89
C CYS A 219 8.28 5.98 4.33
N VAL A 220 7.10 5.92 3.71
CA VAL A 220 6.00 6.87 3.96
C VAL A 220 4.73 6.10 4.28
N VAL A 221 3.98 6.56 5.27
CA VAL A 221 2.63 6.06 5.58
C VAL A 221 1.67 7.23 5.47
N VAL A 222 0.71 7.12 4.55
CA VAL A 222 -0.34 8.11 4.33
C VAL A 222 -1.61 7.61 4.99
N ILE A 223 -2.23 8.46 5.81
CA ILE A 223 -3.49 8.17 6.48
C ILE A 223 -4.52 9.19 6.00
N ILE A 224 -5.57 8.69 5.33
CA ILE A 224 -6.73 9.49 4.91
C ILE A 224 -7.82 9.23 5.94
N GLU A 225 -8.24 10.27 6.66
CA GLU A 225 -9.26 10.14 7.71
C GLU A 225 -10.68 9.92 7.13
N GLU A 226 -11.59 9.46 7.98
CA GLU A 226 -13.00 9.32 7.64
C GLU A 226 -13.61 10.67 7.24
N ASN A 227 -14.51 10.66 6.25
CA ASN A 227 -15.20 11.85 5.72
C ASN A 227 -14.27 12.90 5.08
N VAL A 228 -13.05 12.52 4.70
CA VAL A 228 -12.14 13.37 3.92
C VAL A 228 -12.22 12.98 2.44
N GLY A 229 -12.51 13.95 1.58
CA GLY A 229 -12.49 13.78 0.12
C GLY A 229 -11.23 14.33 -0.53
N ILE A 230 -10.58 13.51 -1.34
CA ILE A 230 -9.50 13.92 -2.23
C ILE A 230 -10.02 13.85 -3.66
N ARG A 231 -10.12 15.00 -4.33
CA ARG A 231 -10.69 15.10 -5.67
C ARG A 231 -9.67 15.57 -6.68
N SER A 232 -9.89 15.23 -7.95
CA SER A 232 -9.22 15.93 -9.03
C SER A 232 -9.99 17.21 -9.40
N ILE A 233 -9.27 18.23 -9.87
CA ILE A 233 -9.85 19.44 -10.47
C ILE A 233 -10.20 19.29 -11.95
N GLU A 234 -9.59 18.32 -12.64
CA GLU A 234 -9.77 18.06 -14.07
C GLU A 234 -9.30 16.64 -14.44
N ASP A 235 -9.87 16.06 -15.48
CA ASP A 235 -9.64 14.70 -15.96
C ASP A 235 -8.17 14.32 -16.28
N THR A 236 -7.29 15.28 -16.56
CA THR A 236 -5.88 15.02 -16.88
C THR A 236 -4.95 14.95 -15.67
N ILE A 237 -5.43 15.30 -14.47
CA ILE A 237 -4.63 15.27 -13.24
C ILE A 237 -5.23 14.23 -12.30
N PRO A 238 -4.43 13.36 -11.67
CA PRO A 238 -4.96 12.44 -10.68
C PRO A 238 -5.36 13.17 -9.39
N ALA A 239 -6.39 12.68 -8.71
CA ALA A 239 -6.80 13.21 -7.41
C ALA A 239 -5.72 13.03 -6.34
N PHE A 240 -5.00 11.90 -6.38
CA PHE A 240 -3.91 11.58 -5.48
C PHE A 240 -2.70 11.06 -6.25
N THR A 241 -1.50 11.53 -5.93
CA THR A 241 -0.26 11.03 -6.54
C THR A 241 0.90 10.94 -5.56
N THR A 242 1.80 9.98 -5.81
CA THR A 242 3.11 9.90 -5.15
C THR A 242 4.13 10.91 -5.68
N GLY A 243 3.80 11.60 -6.78
CA GLY A 243 4.62 12.66 -7.38
C GLY A 243 6.05 12.19 -7.68
N THR A 244 7.03 12.89 -7.10
CA THR A 244 8.46 12.67 -7.37
C THR A 244 9.12 11.58 -6.53
N LEU A 245 8.37 10.93 -5.62
CA LEU A 245 8.92 9.83 -4.83
C LEU A 245 9.37 8.69 -5.75
N THR A 246 10.57 8.19 -5.49
CA THR A 246 11.15 7.04 -6.19
C THR A 246 11.84 6.12 -5.19
N ASN A 247 11.79 4.81 -5.43
CA ASN A 247 12.38 3.79 -4.55
C ASN A 247 11.95 3.89 -3.08
N THR A 248 10.69 4.27 -2.84
CA THR A 248 10.09 4.37 -1.52
C THR A 248 9.09 3.23 -1.34
N ASN A 249 9.03 2.64 -0.14
CA ASN A 249 7.90 1.79 0.24
C ASN A 249 6.82 2.68 0.86
N LEU A 250 5.64 2.67 0.25
CA LEU A 250 4.49 3.50 0.63
C LEU A 250 3.39 2.62 1.24
N GLY A 251 2.86 3.05 2.38
CA GLY A 251 1.60 2.54 2.92
C GLY A 251 0.52 3.58 2.75
N ILE A 252 -0.66 3.19 2.26
CA ILE A 252 -1.86 4.05 2.26
C ILE A 252 -2.93 3.39 3.12
N LEU A 253 -3.35 4.06 4.17
CA LEU A 253 -4.50 3.68 4.99
C LEU A 253 -5.64 4.63 4.64
N ASN A 254 -6.59 4.16 3.84
CA ASN A 254 -7.69 4.99 3.33
C ASN A 254 -8.98 4.72 4.09
N TYR A 255 -9.46 5.69 4.87
CA TYR A 255 -10.82 5.70 5.43
C TYR A 255 -11.74 6.73 4.76
N GLY A 256 -11.21 7.53 3.83
CA GLY A 256 -11.93 8.60 3.17
C GLY A 256 -12.36 8.26 1.74
N TYR A 257 -12.39 9.27 0.89
CA TYR A 257 -12.85 9.17 -0.48
C TYR A 257 -11.83 9.75 -1.45
N VAL A 258 -11.53 9.04 -2.53
CA VAL A 258 -10.64 9.50 -3.61
C VAL A 258 -11.36 9.37 -4.94
N TYR A 259 -11.56 10.50 -5.63
CA TYR A 259 -12.32 10.58 -6.87
C TYR A 259 -11.51 11.25 -7.98
N GLY A 260 -11.28 10.53 -9.07
CA GLY A 260 -10.91 11.15 -10.34
C GLY A 260 -12.05 12.01 -10.87
N ASP A 261 -11.73 13.03 -11.66
CA ASP A 261 -12.73 13.89 -12.31
C ASP A 261 -13.30 13.19 -13.55
N GLY A 262 -14.58 13.40 -13.85
CA GLY A 262 -15.22 12.81 -15.00
C GLY A 262 -14.83 13.52 -16.30
N GLY A 263 -14.77 12.78 -17.40
CA GLY A 263 -14.42 13.36 -18.70
C GLY A 263 -15.46 14.37 -19.19
N ASP A 264 -14.98 15.44 -19.83
CA ASP A 264 -15.80 16.43 -20.51
C ASP A 264 -16.25 15.93 -21.89
N ALA A 265 -17.53 16.15 -22.20
CA ALA A 265 -18.06 15.81 -23.51
C ALA A 265 -17.61 16.85 -24.56
N PRO A 266 -17.30 16.40 -25.79
CA PRO A 266 -16.66 17.26 -26.78
C PRO A 266 -17.59 18.39 -27.21
N LEU A 267 -17.00 19.55 -27.49
CA LEU A 267 -17.75 20.75 -27.89
C LEU A 267 -18.24 20.70 -29.34
N LEU A 268 -17.60 19.86 -30.15
CA LEU A 268 -17.85 19.71 -31.58
C LEU A 268 -18.04 18.23 -31.93
N MET A 269 -18.83 17.98 -32.98
CA MET A 269 -18.90 16.64 -33.56
C MET A 269 -17.61 16.33 -34.33
N GLY A 270 -17.11 15.11 -34.18
CA GLY A 270 -15.88 14.65 -34.83
C GLY A 270 -14.63 14.83 -33.97
N GLU A 271 -14.79 15.35 -32.75
CA GLU A 271 -13.80 15.32 -31.69
C GLU A 271 -14.06 14.09 -30.80
N ASP A 272 -12.98 13.52 -30.27
CA ASP A 272 -13.06 12.45 -29.28
C ASP A 272 -13.59 13.04 -27.97
N ALA A 273 -14.33 12.22 -27.23
CA ALA A 273 -14.75 12.57 -25.88
C ALA A 273 -13.60 12.39 -24.90
N ASP A 274 -13.55 13.24 -23.88
CA ASP A 274 -12.48 13.14 -22.90
C ASP A 274 -12.68 11.92 -21.99
N ASN A 275 -11.56 11.33 -21.58
CA ASN A 275 -11.54 10.18 -20.68
C ASN A 275 -11.83 10.63 -19.25
N GLY A 276 -12.30 9.73 -18.40
CA GLY A 276 -12.31 9.98 -16.97
C GLY A 276 -10.89 10.07 -16.41
N GLY A 277 -10.69 10.94 -15.43
CA GLY A 277 -9.43 11.10 -14.74
C GLY A 277 -9.13 9.99 -13.74
N ASP A 278 -7.85 9.79 -13.49
CA ASP A 278 -7.37 8.78 -12.56
C ASP A 278 -7.64 9.21 -11.10
N ALA A 279 -8.09 8.30 -10.24
CA ALA A 279 -8.25 8.62 -8.82
C ALA A 279 -6.89 8.68 -8.12
N ILE A 280 -6.11 7.59 -8.26
CA ILE A 280 -4.79 7.44 -7.63
C ILE A 280 -3.77 7.13 -8.70
N PHE A 281 -2.63 7.84 -8.69
CA PHE A 281 -1.46 7.54 -9.50
C PHE A 281 -0.20 7.27 -8.67
N LEU A 282 0.29 6.03 -8.71
CA LEU A 282 1.40 5.54 -7.89
C LEU A 282 2.64 5.21 -8.72
N THR A 283 3.79 5.72 -8.29
CA THR A 283 5.09 5.44 -8.92
C THR A 283 6.00 4.55 -8.08
N CYS A 284 5.60 4.24 -6.85
CA CYS A 284 6.38 3.51 -5.85
C CYS A 284 5.72 2.18 -5.47
N ASN A 285 6.49 1.29 -4.84
CA ASN A 285 5.94 0.06 -4.26
C ASN A 285 4.98 0.44 -3.14
N THR A 286 3.72 0.03 -3.29
CA THR A 286 2.65 0.52 -2.41
C THR A 286 1.82 -0.64 -1.87
N GLU A 287 1.51 -0.57 -0.57
CA GLU A 287 0.49 -1.39 0.09
C GLU A 287 -0.69 -0.49 0.47
N ILE A 288 -1.91 -0.84 0.06
CA ILE A 288 -3.11 -0.04 0.32
C ILE A 288 -4.09 -0.80 1.20
N ARG A 289 -4.38 -0.26 2.39
CA ARG A 289 -5.47 -0.72 3.25
C ARG A 289 -6.68 0.16 3.02
N ASN A 290 -7.55 -0.29 2.12
CA ASN A 290 -8.72 0.47 1.72
C ASN A 290 -9.94 0.11 2.60
N HIS A 291 -10.40 1.08 3.38
CA HIS A 291 -11.66 1.08 4.11
C HIS A 291 -12.64 2.15 3.58
N GLY A 292 -12.20 2.93 2.58
CA GLY A 292 -12.93 4.01 1.94
C GLY A 292 -13.19 3.74 0.45
N MET A 293 -13.51 4.79 -0.32
CA MET A 293 -13.83 4.69 -1.75
C MET A 293 -12.69 5.22 -2.60
N ILE A 294 -12.34 4.50 -3.67
CA ILE A 294 -11.33 4.89 -4.66
C ILE A 294 -11.92 4.70 -6.06
N TYR A 295 -12.36 5.79 -6.69
CA TYR A 295 -13.07 5.73 -7.96
C TYR A 295 -12.40 6.57 -9.03
N GLY A 296 -12.10 5.95 -10.18
CA GLY A 296 -11.74 6.69 -11.38
C GLY A 296 -12.95 7.47 -11.92
N GLY A 297 -12.69 8.55 -12.65
CA GLY A 297 -13.73 9.27 -13.36
C GLY A 297 -14.39 8.40 -14.43
N GLY A 298 -15.64 8.65 -14.77
CA GLY A 298 -16.32 8.08 -15.92
C GLY A 298 -15.91 8.82 -17.19
N GLY A 299 -15.91 8.11 -18.32
CA GLY A 299 -15.65 8.70 -19.62
C GLY A 299 -16.85 9.51 -20.14
N ALA A 300 -16.58 10.54 -20.95
CA ALA A 300 -17.64 11.36 -21.52
C ALA A 300 -18.34 10.69 -22.72
N GLY A 301 -19.62 11.04 -22.91
CA GLY A 301 -20.41 10.63 -24.08
C GLY A 301 -20.12 11.50 -25.30
N LEU A 302 -20.33 10.96 -26.50
CA LEU A 302 -20.10 11.70 -27.75
C LEU A 302 -21.20 12.73 -28.07
N THR A 303 -20.76 13.87 -28.60
CA THR A 303 -21.61 14.96 -29.11
C THR A 303 -22.00 14.73 -30.57
N VAL A 304 -23.27 14.95 -30.92
CA VAL A 304 -23.77 14.85 -32.31
C VAL A 304 -24.22 16.20 -32.82
N GLY A 305 -23.69 16.61 -33.97
CA GLY A 305 -24.11 17.83 -34.66
C GLY A 305 -24.27 17.64 -36.17
N ALA A 306 -25.19 18.36 -36.78
CA ALA A 306 -25.35 18.43 -38.23
C ALA A 306 -25.15 19.88 -38.67
N PHE A 307 -24.11 20.14 -39.47
CA PHE A 307 -23.86 21.43 -40.11
C PHE A 307 -23.74 21.24 -41.62
N GLU A 308 -24.86 20.97 -42.27
CA GLU A 308 -24.89 20.56 -43.67
C GLU A 308 -25.86 21.42 -44.48
N SER A 309 -25.46 21.75 -45.70
CA SER A 309 -26.33 22.47 -46.64
C SER A 309 -27.19 21.50 -47.42
N LEU A 310 -28.51 21.68 -47.36
CA LEU A 310 -29.48 20.97 -48.16
C LEU A 310 -29.87 21.83 -49.37
N ASP A 311 -29.51 21.39 -50.58
CA ASP A 311 -29.98 21.98 -51.83
C ASP A 311 -31.24 21.26 -52.31
N ILE A 312 -32.34 22.00 -52.45
CA ILE A 312 -33.60 21.51 -52.98
C ILE A 312 -33.70 21.90 -54.45
N GLY A 313 -33.02 21.13 -55.30
CA GLY A 313 -33.13 21.21 -56.76
C GLY A 313 -32.74 22.56 -57.36
N GLY A 314 -31.83 23.31 -56.73
CA GLY A 314 -31.38 24.63 -57.17
C GLY A 314 -32.39 25.76 -56.93
N VAL A 315 -33.49 25.49 -56.22
CA VAL A 315 -34.55 26.46 -55.92
C VAL A 315 -34.30 27.16 -54.58
N ILE A 316 -33.82 26.41 -53.59
CA ILE A 316 -33.54 26.89 -52.22
C ILE A 316 -32.36 26.08 -51.65
N THR A 317 -31.44 26.76 -50.96
CA THR A 317 -30.41 26.13 -50.13
C THR A 317 -30.68 26.45 -48.67
N ILE A 318 -30.68 25.42 -47.80
CA ILE A 318 -30.95 25.54 -46.36
C ILE A 318 -29.75 24.98 -45.59
N CYS A 319 -29.27 25.71 -44.58
CA CYS A 319 -28.25 25.22 -43.66
C CYS A 319 -28.94 24.61 -42.43
N LEU A 320 -28.79 23.30 -42.23
CA LEU A 320 -29.22 22.61 -41.00
C LEU A 320 -28.13 22.78 -39.94
N ALA A 321 -28.52 23.19 -38.72
CA ALA A 321 -27.61 23.37 -37.57
C ALA A 321 -28.19 22.76 -36.28
N ILE A 322 -28.53 21.47 -36.32
CA ILE A 322 -29.10 20.75 -35.17
C ILE A 322 -28.03 19.95 -34.45
N GLY A 323 -28.12 19.86 -33.13
CA GLY A 323 -27.30 18.90 -32.40
C GLY A 323 -27.74 18.68 -30.95
N ALA A 324 -27.20 17.60 -30.39
CA ALA A 324 -27.37 17.19 -29.00
C ALA A 324 -26.00 16.90 -28.36
N GLY A 325 -25.78 17.46 -27.17
CA GLY A 325 -24.46 17.45 -26.52
C GLY A 325 -24.25 16.13 -25.81
N GLY A 326 -23.05 15.59 -25.87
CA GLY A 326 -22.67 14.42 -25.08
C GLY A 326 -22.84 14.70 -23.59
N GLY A 327 -23.18 13.68 -22.82
CA GLY A 327 -23.19 13.80 -21.37
C GLY A 327 -21.78 13.73 -20.78
N GLY A 328 -21.50 14.51 -19.75
CA GLY A 328 -20.23 14.44 -19.02
C GLY A 328 -20.15 13.19 -18.14
N GLY A 329 -18.95 12.65 -17.96
CA GLY A 329 -18.70 11.49 -17.09
C GLY A 329 -18.79 11.82 -15.60
N MET A 330 -19.02 10.81 -14.76
CA MET A 330 -19.04 11.00 -13.30
C MET A 330 -17.66 11.13 -12.68
N PRO A 331 -17.45 11.94 -11.64
CA PRO A 331 -18.24 13.09 -11.20
C PRO A 331 -17.84 14.35 -11.98
N ASP A 332 -18.61 15.43 -11.87
CA ASP A 332 -18.23 16.79 -12.31
C ASP A 332 -17.94 17.00 -13.82
N GLY A 333 -17.92 15.95 -14.64
CA GLY A 333 -17.73 16.02 -16.08
C GLY A 333 -18.80 16.87 -16.74
N GLN A 334 -18.39 17.76 -17.64
CA GLN A 334 -19.26 18.72 -18.28
C GLN A 334 -19.94 18.15 -19.51
N GLY A 335 -21.24 18.44 -19.65
CA GLY A 335 -21.99 18.14 -20.85
C GLY A 335 -21.56 19.03 -22.02
N GLY A 336 -21.48 18.45 -23.21
CA GLY A 336 -20.98 19.12 -24.41
C GLY A 336 -21.78 20.38 -24.73
N LEU A 337 -21.09 21.50 -24.93
CA LEU A 337 -21.70 22.81 -25.22
C LEU A 337 -21.95 23.02 -26.71
N SER A 338 -22.81 23.98 -27.01
CA SER A 338 -23.03 24.44 -28.38
C SER A 338 -21.84 25.27 -28.86
N SER A 339 -21.05 24.75 -29.78
CA SER A 339 -20.16 25.57 -30.60
C SER A 339 -20.94 26.11 -31.80
N SER A 340 -21.17 27.42 -31.83
CA SER A 340 -21.81 28.11 -32.95
C SER A 340 -20.83 28.21 -34.13
N GLY A 341 -20.54 27.09 -34.79
CA GLY A 341 -19.65 26.98 -35.93
C GLY A 341 -20.41 26.96 -37.25
N GLY A 342 -20.78 28.13 -37.80
CA GLY A 342 -21.35 28.18 -39.15
C GLY A 342 -21.56 29.60 -39.67
N SER A 343 -20.92 29.94 -40.79
CA SER A 343 -21.09 31.20 -41.52
C SER A 343 -22.08 31.03 -42.67
N CYS A 344 -23.38 30.98 -42.38
CA CYS A 344 -24.45 30.87 -43.37
C CYS A 344 -25.54 31.93 -43.10
N SER A 345 -26.17 32.48 -44.15
CA SER A 345 -27.11 33.62 -44.03
C SER A 345 -28.53 33.23 -43.58
N THR A 346 -28.90 31.96 -43.70
CA THR A 346 -30.14 31.38 -43.16
C THR A 346 -29.78 30.08 -42.45
N VAL A 347 -29.50 30.18 -41.15
CA VAL A 347 -29.27 29.02 -40.26
C VAL A 347 -30.59 28.66 -39.60
N ILE A 348 -30.99 27.39 -39.71
CA ILE A 348 -32.09 26.84 -38.90
C ILE A 348 -31.50 25.73 -38.05
N GLY A 349 -31.52 25.94 -36.74
CA GLY A 349 -31.03 24.92 -35.84
C GLY A 349 -30.94 25.39 -34.41
N PHE A 350 -31.33 24.50 -33.50
CA PHE A 350 -31.21 24.68 -32.07
C PHE A 350 -30.29 23.58 -31.57
N TRP A 351 -29.29 24.00 -30.82
CA TRP A 351 -28.40 23.11 -30.09
C TRP A 351 -28.98 22.87 -28.70
N GLN A 352 -28.97 21.61 -28.25
CA GLN A 352 -29.22 21.29 -26.85
C GLN A 352 -27.92 20.87 -26.18
N GLN A 353 -27.52 21.61 -25.14
CA GLN A 353 -26.39 21.25 -24.30
C GLN A 353 -26.59 19.85 -23.71
N GLY A 354 -25.50 19.09 -23.61
CA GLY A 354 -25.48 17.83 -22.86
C GLY A 354 -25.72 18.05 -21.36
N ASN A 355 -26.10 17.00 -20.64
CA ASN A 355 -26.19 17.09 -19.19
C ASN A 355 -24.79 16.88 -18.60
N SER A 356 -24.35 17.79 -17.72
CA SER A 356 -23.16 17.57 -16.89
C SER A 356 -23.47 16.54 -15.80
N ALA A 357 -22.47 15.77 -15.40
CA ALA A 357 -22.54 14.91 -14.22
C ALA A 357 -22.54 15.77 -12.95
N GLY A 358 -23.05 15.20 -11.85
CA GLY A 358 -23.02 15.87 -10.55
C GLY A 358 -21.71 15.67 -9.79
N PRO A 359 -21.48 16.48 -8.74
CA PRO A 359 -20.27 16.45 -7.92
C PRO A 359 -20.19 15.30 -6.88
N GLU A 360 -21.30 14.61 -6.62
CA GLU A 360 -21.38 13.62 -5.53
C GLU A 360 -21.70 12.21 -6.03
N TYR A 361 -21.35 11.19 -5.21
CA TYR A 361 -21.52 9.76 -5.52
C TYR A 361 -22.97 9.34 -5.84
N ASP A 362 -23.96 10.08 -5.36
CA ASP A 362 -25.39 9.79 -5.54
C ASP A 362 -26.04 10.64 -6.64
N ASP A 363 -25.26 11.40 -7.41
CA ASP A 363 -25.78 12.23 -8.49
C ASP A 363 -25.98 11.42 -9.80
N PHE A 364 -26.67 12.03 -10.76
CA PHE A 364 -26.99 11.40 -12.05
C PHE A 364 -25.85 11.58 -13.04
N GLU A 365 -25.40 10.49 -13.66
CA GLU A 365 -24.49 10.51 -14.82
C GLU A 365 -24.98 11.54 -15.84
N GLY A 366 -24.05 12.13 -16.60
CA GLY A 366 -24.39 13.00 -17.71
C GLY A 366 -25.28 12.24 -18.71
N ALA A 367 -26.60 12.42 -18.62
CA ALA A 367 -27.51 11.64 -19.44
C ALA A 367 -27.43 12.08 -20.91
N ALA A 368 -27.55 11.10 -21.81
CA ALA A 368 -27.72 11.35 -23.24
C ALA A 368 -28.89 12.31 -23.49
N VAL A 369 -28.70 13.19 -24.46
CA VAL A 369 -29.69 14.19 -24.86
C VAL A 369 -30.21 13.86 -26.24
N SER A 370 -31.52 14.00 -26.42
CA SER A 370 -32.17 13.92 -27.72
C SER A 370 -32.91 15.21 -28.02
N ARG A 371 -32.70 15.76 -29.22
CA ARG A 371 -33.37 16.97 -29.68
C ARG A 371 -34.00 16.76 -31.04
N THR A 372 -35.32 16.87 -31.10
CA THR A 372 -36.10 16.87 -32.34
C THR A 372 -36.55 18.27 -32.71
N GLU A 373 -36.37 18.66 -33.97
CA GLU A 373 -36.87 19.91 -34.52
C GLU A 373 -37.59 19.68 -35.85
N ALA A 374 -38.67 20.43 -36.06
CA ALA A 374 -39.46 20.40 -37.28
C ALA A 374 -39.42 21.76 -37.98
N PHE A 375 -38.90 21.77 -39.20
CA PHE A 375 -38.78 22.97 -40.01
C PHE A 375 -39.75 22.95 -41.20
N ASN A 376 -40.52 24.02 -41.37
CA ASN A 376 -41.44 24.17 -42.50
C ASN A 376 -40.82 24.99 -43.63
N ILE A 377 -40.86 24.48 -44.87
CA ILE A 377 -40.36 25.20 -46.05
C ILE A 377 -41.36 26.31 -46.44
N PRO A 378 -40.98 27.60 -46.42
CA PRO A 378 -41.93 28.71 -46.52
C PRO A 378 -42.29 29.12 -47.96
N THR A 379 -41.98 28.31 -48.98
CA THR A 379 -42.14 28.75 -50.38
C THR A 379 -43.44 28.28 -51.02
N PRO A 380 -44.01 29.04 -51.98
CA PRO A 380 -45.26 28.66 -52.65
C PRO A 380 -45.13 27.43 -53.56
N ILE A 381 -43.91 27.13 -54.01
CA ILE A 381 -43.61 26.09 -55.00
C ILE A 381 -43.15 24.80 -54.31
N VAL A 382 -42.41 24.90 -53.21
CA VAL A 382 -41.98 23.76 -52.39
C VAL A 382 -42.55 23.94 -50.98
N SER A 383 -43.37 22.99 -50.57
CA SER A 383 -44.00 22.97 -49.25
C SER A 383 -43.81 21.61 -48.58
N GLY A 384 -43.53 21.62 -47.28
CA GLY A 384 -43.36 20.41 -46.48
C GLY A 384 -42.61 20.70 -45.20
N THR A 385 -42.34 19.64 -44.45
CA THR A 385 -41.69 19.68 -43.15
C THR A 385 -40.48 18.78 -43.16
N ILE A 386 -39.33 19.28 -42.72
CA ILE A 386 -38.15 18.48 -42.41
C ILE A 386 -38.12 18.28 -40.90
N VAL A 387 -38.16 17.04 -40.46
CA VAL A 387 -37.99 16.66 -39.05
C VAL A 387 -36.61 16.06 -38.89
N VAL A 388 -35.85 16.58 -37.94
CA VAL A 388 -34.52 16.06 -37.63
C VAL A 388 -34.44 15.83 -36.13
N THR A 389 -33.96 14.65 -35.74
CA THR A 389 -33.65 14.29 -34.36
C THR A 389 -32.16 14.01 -34.24
N ALA A 390 -31.48 14.73 -33.35
CA ALA A 390 -30.10 14.44 -32.95
C ALA A 390 -30.11 13.71 -31.60
N ASN A 391 -29.34 12.63 -31.48
CA ASN A 391 -29.24 11.79 -30.28
C ASN A 391 -27.77 11.66 -29.88
N SER A 392 -27.37 12.23 -28.75
CA SER A 392 -26.01 12.14 -28.23
C SER A 392 -25.77 10.86 -27.42
N GLY A 393 -24.50 10.64 -27.03
CA GLY A 393 -24.12 9.66 -26.02
C GLY A 393 -24.28 10.20 -24.59
N GLY A 394 -24.47 9.31 -23.62
CA GLY A 394 -24.39 9.63 -22.19
C GLY A 394 -22.97 9.42 -21.66
N GLY A 395 -22.60 10.14 -20.61
CA GLY A 395 -21.38 9.90 -19.85
C GLY A 395 -21.49 8.59 -19.06
N GLY A 396 -20.33 8.01 -18.74
CA GLY A 396 -20.22 6.80 -17.92
C GLY A 396 -20.32 7.10 -16.42
N ASP A 397 -20.70 6.09 -15.66
CA ASP A 397 -20.50 6.03 -14.20
C ASP A 397 -19.00 6.03 -13.86
N PHE A 398 -18.66 6.13 -12.58
CA PHE A 398 -17.29 6.04 -12.07
C PHE A 398 -16.52 4.84 -12.66
N GLY A 399 -15.42 5.14 -13.36
CA GLY A 399 -14.54 4.13 -13.96
C GLY A 399 -15.14 3.37 -15.14
N GLU A 400 -16.29 3.81 -15.67
CA GLU A 400 -16.93 3.24 -16.85
C GLU A 400 -16.77 4.15 -18.06
N ASP A 401 -16.82 3.55 -19.25
CA ASP A 401 -16.74 4.28 -20.51
C ASP A 401 -18.02 5.08 -20.77
N GLY A 402 -17.85 6.22 -21.42
CA GLY A 402 -18.96 6.95 -22.02
C GLY A 402 -19.62 6.14 -23.15
N THR A 403 -20.84 6.50 -23.48
CA THR A 403 -21.65 5.77 -24.47
C THR A 403 -21.79 6.52 -25.80
N THR A 404 -22.24 5.81 -26.83
CA THR A 404 -22.63 6.37 -28.13
C THR A 404 -24.12 6.17 -28.40
N SER A 405 -24.63 6.83 -29.43
CA SER A 405 -25.97 6.57 -29.97
C SER A 405 -25.90 5.69 -31.22
N SER A 406 -26.73 4.64 -31.26
CA SER A 406 -26.86 3.76 -32.44
C SER A 406 -27.56 4.43 -33.64
N GLN A 407 -28.22 5.57 -33.42
CA GLN A 407 -28.84 6.41 -34.44
C GLN A 407 -28.58 7.87 -34.07
N PRO A 408 -27.37 8.40 -34.33
CA PRO A 408 -26.99 9.73 -33.87
C PRO A 408 -27.82 10.82 -34.56
N ILE A 409 -28.23 10.62 -35.81
CA ILE A 409 -29.17 11.49 -36.53
C ILE A 409 -30.30 10.67 -37.16
N ASP A 410 -31.54 11.14 -36.98
CA ASP A 410 -32.74 10.53 -37.57
C ASP A 410 -33.61 11.60 -38.25
N PHE A 411 -34.01 11.33 -39.49
CA PHE A 411 -34.87 12.20 -40.30
C PHE A 411 -36.31 11.68 -40.42
N THR A 412 -36.68 10.65 -39.63
CA THR A 412 -38.01 10.05 -39.63
C THR A 412 -39.09 11.10 -39.39
N GLY A 413 -40.14 11.09 -40.23
CA GLY A 413 -41.23 12.07 -40.21
C GLY A 413 -41.04 13.27 -41.15
N SER A 414 -39.88 13.41 -41.80
CA SER A 414 -39.69 14.39 -42.88
C SER A 414 -40.58 14.09 -44.09
N GLN A 415 -41.18 15.12 -44.70
CA GLN A 415 -41.99 15.03 -45.92
C GLN A 415 -41.89 16.33 -46.73
N LEU A 416 -41.56 16.23 -48.03
CA LEU A 416 -41.54 17.37 -48.95
C LEU A 416 -42.45 17.13 -50.15
N SER A 417 -43.06 18.19 -50.67
CA SER A 417 -43.87 18.16 -51.87
C SER A 417 -43.68 19.43 -52.71
N VAL A 418 -43.72 19.29 -54.03
CA VAL A 418 -43.76 20.43 -54.96
C VAL A 418 -45.21 20.67 -55.36
N SER A 419 -45.66 21.92 -55.25
CA SER A 419 -46.94 22.36 -55.77
C SER A 419 -46.73 23.29 -56.95
N ILE A 420 -47.17 22.86 -58.13
CA ILE A 420 -47.18 23.70 -59.34
C ILE A 420 -48.62 24.06 -59.70
N SER A 421 -48.85 25.34 -59.96
CA SER A 421 -50.15 25.81 -60.45
C SER A 421 -50.17 25.73 -61.96
N ILE A 422 -50.98 24.82 -62.50
CA ILE A 422 -51.10 24.64 -63.95
C ILE A 422 -52.39 25.32 -64.41
N PRO A 423 -52.33 26.26 -65.39
CA PRO A 423 -53.52 26.88 -65.94
C PRO A 423 -54.53 25.82 -66.41
N PHE A 424 -55.79 25.98 -66.02
CA PHE A 424 -56.94 25.10 -66.36
C PHE A 424 -56.96 23.71 -65.70
N ILE A 425 -55.89 23.26 -65.03
CA ILE A 425 -55.83 21.95 -64.32
C ILE A 425 -55.87 22.13 -62.78
N GLY A 426 -55.54 23.32 -62.28
CA GLY A 426 -55.47 23.60 -60.84
C GLY A 426 -54.08 23.31 -60.26
N ASN A 427 -53.98 23.28 -58.93
CA ASN A 427 -52.70 22.98 -58.25
C ASN A 427 -52.44 21.48 -58.27
N VAL A 428 -51.30 21.07 -58.80
CA VAL A 428 -50.83 19.68 -58.77
C VAL A 428 -49.71 19.59 -57.74
N THR A 429 -49.89 18.71 -56.75
CA THR A 429 -48.89 18.45 -55.70
C THR A 429 -48.22 17.11 -55.94
N ILE A 430 -46.89 17.11 -56.02
CA ILE A 430 -46.07 15.92 -56.28
C ILE A 430 -45.15 15.71 -55.07
N PRO A 431 -45.18 14.54 -54.41
CA PRO A 431 -44.27 14.24 -53.32
C PRO A 431 -42.83 14.12 -53.84
N ILE A 432 -41.89 14.74 -53.12
CA ILE A 432 -40.46 14.64 -53.41
C ILE A 432 -39.89 13.47 -52.59
N PRO A 433 -39.21 12.49 -53.22
CA PRO A 433 -38.45 11.50 -52.48
C PRO A 433 -37.31 12.19 -51.72
N ILE A 434 -37.43 12.26 -50.40
CA ILE A 434 -36.46 12.95 -49.54
C ILE A 434 -35.27 12.07 -49.13
N GLY A 435 -35.41 10.74 -49.18
CA GLY A 435 -34.33 9.81 -48.83
C GLY A 435 -33.04 10.10 -49.61
N PRO A 436 -33.07 10.22 -50.95
CA PRO A 436 -31.89 10.58 -51.74
C PRO A 436 -31.26 11.94 -51.40
N LEU A 437 -32.04 12.86 -50.80
CA LEU A 437 -31.57 14.19 -50.38
C LEU A 437 -30.94 14.18 -48.98
N LEU A 438 -31.51 13.41 -48.05
CA LEU A 438 -31.09 13.40 -46.64
C LEU A 438 -30.12 12.26 -46.31
N ASN A 439 -30.13 11.15 -47.06
CA ASN A 439 -29.20 10.03 -46.85
C ASN A 439 -27.74 10.44 -46.94
N PRO A 440 -27.28 11.32 -47.86
CA PRO A 440 -25.89 11.77 -47.87
C PRO A 440 -25.50 12.53 -46.60
N ILE A 441 -26.40 13.37 -46.08
CA ILE A 441 -26.21 14.12 -44.83
C ILE A 441 -26.15 13.17 -43.64
N ALA A 442 -27.11 12.23 -43.55
CA ALA A 442 -27.12 11.21 -42.51
C ALA A 442 -25.85 10.34 -42.54
N ASN A 443 -25.39 9.94 -43.73
CA ASN A 443 -24.18 9.15 -43.89
C ASN A 443 -22.91 9.95 -43.55
N SER A 444 -22.87 11.24 -43.84
CA SER A 444 -21.78 12.16 -43.47
C SER A 444 -21.64 12.22 -41.95
N ILE A 445 -22.75 12.54 -41.27
CA ILE A 445 -22.82 12.64 -39.80
C ILE A 445 -22.50 11.30 -39.14
N ASN A 446 -23.11 10.21 -39.59
CA ASN A 446 -22.83 8.86 -39.07
C ASN A 446 -21.36 8.48 -39.30
N GLY A 447 -20.77 8.88 -40.44
CA GLY A 447 -19.36 8.65 -40.74
C GLY A 447 -18.45 9.34 -39.73
N SER A 448 -18.63 10.64 -39.50
CA SER A 448 -17.84 11.42 -38.54
C SER A 448 -18.06 10.98 -37.10
N PHE A 449 -19.30 10.64 -36.73
CA PHE A 449 -19.62 10.16 -35.38
C PHE A 449 -18.99 8.80 -35.10
N ASN A 450 -19.02 7.87 -36.07
CA ASN A 450 -18.46 6.53 -35.91
C ASN A 450 -16.92 6.48 -35.92
N THR A 451 -16.25 7.55 -36.32
CA THR A 451 -14.78 7.66 -36.27
C THR A 451 -14.27 8.30 -34.98
N SER A 452 -15.16 8.88 -34.17
CA SER A 452 -14.80 9.49 -32.89
C SER A 452 -14.86 8.45 -31.78
N LEU A 453 -13.99 8.56 -30.79
CA LEU A 453 -13.94 7.67 -29.63
C LEU A 453 -14.71 8.26 -28.45
N THR A 454 -15.44 7.41 -27.75
CA THR A 454 -16.02 7.77 -26.44
C THR A 454 -14.90 7.92 -25.42
N GLY A 455 -15.18 8.70 -24.37
CA GLY A 455 -14.31 8.73 -23.21
C GLY A 455 -14.22 7.36 -22.59
N VAL A 456 -13.02 6.93 -22.25
CA VAL A 456 -12.74 5.72 -21.48
C VAL A 456 -12.83 6.06 -20.00
N GLY A 457 -13.29 5.12 -19.18
CA GLY A 457 -13.26 5.26 -17.72
C GLY A 457 -11.82 5.43 -17.20
N GLY A 458 -11.63 6.35 -16.25
CA GLY A 458 -10.37 6.58 -15.57
C GLY A 458 -9.97 5.41 -14.67
N TYR A 459 -8.68 5.32 -14.34
CA TYR A 459 -8.21 4.30 -13.43
C TYR A 459 -8.63 4.64 -12.00
N ALA A 460 -9.10 3.63 -11.27
CA ALA A 460 -9.21 3.74 -9.82
C ALA A 460 -7.81 3.90 -9.21
N ILE A 461 -6.90 3.01 -9.60
CA ILE A 461 -5.51 3.03 -9.16
C ILE A 461 -4.64 2.72 -10.36
N ARG A 462 -4.01 3.76 -10.89
CA ARG A 462 -2.95 3.60 -11.86
C ARG A 462 -1.62 3.47 -11.14
N HIS A 463 -0.83 2.45 -11.47
CA HIS A 463 0.50 2.28 -10.89
C HIS A 463 1.57 2.09 -11.96
N ASN A 464 2.82 2.37 -11.58
CA ASN A 464 4.03 2.02 -12.35
C ASN A 464 5.02 1.22 -11.50
N GLY A 465 4.69 0.97 -10.23
CA GLY A 465 5.42 0.13 -9.28
C GLY A 465 4.63 -1.14 -8.94
N ASN A 466 5.13 -1.92 -7.98
CA ASN A 466 4.39 -3.08 -7.49
C ASN A 466 3.30 -2.62 -6.49
N LEU A 467 2.04 -2.77 -6.86
CA LEU A 467 0.91 -2.75 -5.93
C LEU A 467 0.80 -4.14 -5.31
N VAL A 468 1.03 -4.24 -4.01
CA VAL A 468 1.33 -5.54 -3.39
C VAL A 468 0.08 -6.36 -3.08
N ASN A 469 -1.04 -5.70 -2.77
CA ASN A 469 -2.20 -6.35 -2.15
C ASN A 469 -3.55 -6.11 -2.85
N ILE A 470 -3.57 -5.40 -3.98
CA ILE A 470 -4.74 -5.24 -4.86
C ILE A 470 -4.32 -5.69 -6.26
N PRO A 471 -4.86 -6.80 -6.79
CA PRO A 471 -4.54 -7.28 -8.14
C PRO A 471 -5.00 -6.31 -9.24
N ASP A 472 -4.32 -6.33 -10.39
CA ASP A 472 -4.75 -5.64 -11.59
C ASP A 472 -6.03 -6.29 -12.15
N ASP A 473 -7.11 -5.52 -12.23
CA ASP A 473 -8.40 -5.91 -12.82
C ASP A 473 -9.26 -4.66 -13.06
N ASN A 474 -10.40 -4.81 -13.73
CA ASN A 474 -11.44 -3.79 -13.76
C ASN A 474 -12.42 -4.01 -12.59
N TYR A 475 -12.45 -3.08 -11.64
CA TYR A 475 -13.30 -3.18 -10.46
C TYR A 475 -14.55 -2.35 -10.62
N GLN A 476 -15.71 -2.89 -10.24
CA GLN A 476 -16.98 -2.16 -10.13
C GLN A 476 -17.67 -2.55 -8.83
N THR A 477 -16.99 -2.27 -7.72
CA THR A 477 -17.42 -2.63 -6.37
C THR A 477 -17.80 -1.38 -5.58
N TYR A 478 -18.32 -1.59 -4.36
CA TYR A 478 -18.56 -0.46 -3.47
C TYR A 478 -17.27 0.28 -3.06
N TRP A 479 -16.12 -0.39 -3.02
CA TRP A 479 -14.88 0.19 -2.49
C TRP A 479 -13.95 0.73 -3.59
N ILE A 480 -13.98 0.12 -4.77
CA ILE A 480 -13.12 0.46 -5.91
C ILE A 480 -13.96 0.38 -7.19
N ARG A 481 -13.87 1.43 -8.02
CA ARG A 481 -14.54 1.55 -9.33
C ARG A 481 -13.59 2.10 -10.38
N GLY A 482 -13.45 1.38 -11.48
CA GLY A 482 -12.47 1.64 -12.55
C GLY A 482 -11.30 0.67 -12.53
N MET A 483 -10.40 0.85 -13.50
CA MET A 483 -9.28 -0.06 -13.72
C MET A 483 -8.19 0.10 -12.65
N VAL A 484 -7.64 -1.03 -12.20
CA VAL A 484 -6.39 -1.10 -11.45
C VAL A 484 -5.33 -1.71 -12.36
N GLY A 485 -4.24 -1.00 -12.60
CA GLY A 485 -3.17 -1.45 -13.49
C GLY A 485 -2.27 -0.32 -13.97
N ASN A 486 -1.52 -0.57 -15.06
CA ASN A 486 -0.56 0.38 -15.64
C ASN A 486 -1.08 1.12 -16.89
#